data_AF-A0A358D6P5-F1
#
_entry.id   AF-A0A358D6P5-F1
#
_cell.length_a   1.000
_cell.length_b   1.000
_cell.length_c   1.000
_cell.angle_alpha   90.00
_cell.angle_beta   90.00
_cell.angle_gamma   90.00
#
_symmetry.space_group_name_H-M   'P 1'
#
loop_
_entity.id
_entity.type
_entity.pdbx_description
1 polymer ?
#
loop_
_entity_poly.entity_id
_entity_poly.type
_entity_poly.pdbx_seq_one_letter_code
_entity_poly.pdbx_strand_id
1 'polypeptide(L)'
;ELATKNWRSEFDAFPWPRLNPARLEAWQRGRTGVALVDAGMRELWHTGTMHNRVRMVTASFLTKNLMIDWRKGEQWFWDTLVDADAASNPFSWQWVAGS
;
A
#
# COMPACT_ATOMS: atom_id res chain seq x y z
N GLU A 1 12.57 -5.96 10.63
CA GLU A 1 13.11 -4.67 10.15
C GLU A 1 12.55 -4.23 8.80
N LEU A 2 12.32 -5.16 7.85
CA LEU A 2 11.79 -4.85 6.51
C LEU A 2 10.44 -4.10 6.51
N ALA A 3 9.54 -4.36 7.45
CA ALA A 3 8.26 -3.63 7.53
C ALA A 3 8.39 -2.16 7.98
N THR A 4 9.55 -1.78 8.54
CA THR A 4 9.70 -0.50 9.25
C THR A 4 10.75 0.42 8.67
N LYS A 5 11.80 -0.13 8.05
CA LYS A 5 12.92 0.64 7.49
C LYS A 5 12.97 0.45 5.97
N ASN A 6 13.37 1.50 5.28
CA ASN A 6 13.65 1.43 3.86
C ASN A 6 14.88 0.56 3.62
N TRP A 7 14.88 -0.21 2.54
CA TRP A 7 15.99 -1.06 2.13
C TRP A 7 17.16 -0.22 1.62
N ARG A 8 16.85 0.80 0.82
CA ARG A 8 17.75 1.88 0.40
C ARG A 8 17.60 3.04 1.38
N SER A 9 18.59 3.22 2.23
CA SER A 9 18.61 4.27 3.27
C SER A 9 18.54 5.69 2.70
N GLU A 10 18.84 5.90 1.41
CA GLU A 10 18.71 7.20 0.73
C GLU A 10 17.27 7.75 0.78
N PHE A 11 16.26 6.88 0.88
CA PHE A 11 14.85 7.26 0.94
C PHE A 11 14.32 7.44 2.37
N ASP A 12 15.14 7.25 3.41
CA ASP A 12 14.74 7.52 4.80
C ASP A 12 14.40 8.99 5.04
N ALA A 13 15.06 9.89 4.32
CA ALA A 13 14.82 11.33 4.38
C ALA A 13 13.74 11.81 3.39
N PHE A 14 13.04 10.90 2.69
CA PHE A 14 12.03 11.30 1.72
C PHE A 14 10.90 12.09 2.40
N PRO A 15 10.60 13.32 1.97
CA PRO A 15 9.67 14.21 2.67
C PRO A 15 8.22 13.86 2.32
N TRP A 16 7.71 12.75 2.86
CA TRP A 16 6.30 12.41 2.74
C TRP A 16 5.43 13.58 3.23
N PRO A 17 4.46 14.05 2.42
CA PRO A 17 3.52 15.07 2.86
C PRO A 17 2.79 14.66 4.14
N ARG A 18 2.28 15.64 4.87
CA ARG A 18 1.40 15.36 6.02
C ARG A 18 0.24 14.48 5.55
N LEU A 19 0.07 13.35 6.24
CA LEU A 19 -0.98 12.39 5.93
C LEU A 19 -2.35 13.08 5.89
N ASN A 20 -3.07 12.88 4.78
CA ASN A 20 -4.48 13.22 4.68
C ASN A 20 -5.31 11.96 5.00
N PRO A 21 -5.95 11.88 6.19
CA PRO A 21 -6.66 10.67 6.61
C PRO A 21 -7.82 10.29 5.69
N ALA A 22 -8.52 11.28 5.13
CA ALA A 22 -9.64 11.04 4.23
C ALA A 22 -9.21 10.36 2.92
N ARG A 23 -8.02 10.70 2.40
CA ARG A 23 -7.46 10.03 1.21
C ARG A 23 -7.06 8.59 1.50
N LEU A 24 -6.46 8.34 2.67
CA LEU A 24 -6.13 6.98 3.10
C LEU A 24 -7.40 6.13 3.26
N GLU A 25 -8.42 6.65 3.94
CA GLU A 25 -9.71 5.97 4.13
C GLU A 25 -10.41 5.70 2.79
N ALA A 26 -10.36 6.67 1.86
CA ALA A 26 -10.91 6.47 0.52
C ALA A 26 -10.21 5.33 -0.23
N TRP A 27 -8.88 5.23 -0.13
CA TRP A 27 -8.12 4.11 -0.67
C TRP A 27 -8.48 2.79 0.01
N GLN A 28 -8.46 2.72 1.35
CA GLN A 28 -8.80 1.52 2.12
C GLN A 28 -10.19 0.96 1.78
N ARG A 29 -11.17 1.84 1.51
CA ARG A 29 -12.55 1.45 1.19
C ARG A 29 -12.85 1.36 -0.31
N GLY A 30 -11.87 1.53 -1.19
CA GLY A 30 -12.07 1.51 -2.64
C GLY A 30 -13.07 2.58 -3.13
N ARG A 31 -12.87 3.83 -2.70
CA ARG A 31 -13.65 5.03 -3.06
C ARG A 31 -12.74 6.13 -3.64
N THR A 32 -11.69 5.74 -4.34
CA THR A 32 -10.69 6.65 -4.92
C THR A 32 -11.15 7.30 -6.21
N GLY A 33 -12.15 6.72 -6.89
CA GLY A 33 -12.59 7.13 -8.22
C GLY A 33 -11.79 6.50 -9.36
N VAL A 34 -10.75 5.71 -9.04
CA VAL A 34 -9.97 4.94 -10.02
C VAL A 34 -10.48 3.50 -10.03
N ALA A 35 -11.22 3.12 -11.08
CA ALA A 35 -11.96 1.86 -11.15
C ALA A 35 -11.12 0.62 -10.80
N LEU A 36 -9.88 0.53 -11.30
CA LEU A 36 -8.99 -0.62 -11.03
C LEU A 36 -8.53 -0.68 -9.56
N VAL A 37 -8.21 0.47 -8.96
CA VAL A 37 -7.82 0.56 -7.55
C VAL A 37 -9.03 0.23 -6.68
N ASP A 38 -10.18 0.81 -6.99
CA ASP A 38 -11.42 0.61 -6.24
C ASP A 38 -11.88 -0.84 -6.28
N ALA A 39 -11.80 -1.50 -7.44
CA ALA A 39 -12.10 -2.92 -7.57
C ALA A 39 -11.17 -3.79 -6.72
N GLY A 40 -9.86 -3.53 -6.76
CA GLY A 40 -8.89 -4.27 -5.96
C GLY A 40 -9.12 -4.12 -4.47
N MET A 41 -9.30 -2.90 -3.98
CA MET A 41 -9.51 -2.65 -2.56
C MET A 41 -10.83 -3.24 -2.05
N ARG A 42 -11.87 -3.31 -2.90
CA ARG A 42 -13.13 -3.99 -2.57
C ARG A 42 -13.02 -5.51 -2.61
N GLU A 43 -12.26 -6.08 -3.56
CA GLU A 43 -11.92 -7.50 -3.60
C GLU A 43 -11.24 -7.90 -2.29
N LEU A 44 -10.15 -7.20 -1.94
CA LEU A 44 -9.42 -7.39 -0.69
C LEU A 44 -10.33 -7.38 0.54
N TRP A 45 -11.22 -6.39 0.64
CA TRP A 45 -12.12 -6.28 1.79
C TRP A 45 -13.11 -7.45 1.89
N HIS A 46 -13.56 -7.99 0.76
CA HIS A 46 -14.59 -9.03 0.74
C HIS A 46 -14.02 -10.44 0.85
N THR A 47 -12.86 -10.69 0.24
CA THR A 47 -12.27 -12.04 0.12
C THR A 47 -11.02 -12.22 0.97
N GLY A 48 -10.41 -11.13 1.45
CA GLY A 48 -9.10 -11.15 2.10
C GLY A 48 -7.95 -11.47 1.14
N THR A 49 -8.17 -11.45 -0.17
CA THR A 49 -7.16 -11.72 -1.20
C THR A 49 -7.19 -10.63 -2.26
N MET A 50 -6.09 -10.46 -2.97
CA MET A 50 -6.04 -9.55 -4.11
C MET A 50 -5.07 -10.09 -5.15
N HIS A 51 -5.43 -10.07 -6.42
CA HIS A 51 -4.51 -10.51 -7.48
C HIS A 51 -3.20 -9.68 -7.47
N ASN A 52 -2.04 -10.33 -7.64
CA ASN A 52 -0.73 -9.69 -7.48
C ASN A 52 -0.55 -8.41 -8.35
N ARG A 53 -1.02 -8.43 -9.60
CA ARG A 53 -0.97 -7.24 -10.46
C ARG A 53 -1.76 -6.06 -9.86
N VAL A 54 -2.88 -6.34 -9.22
CA VAL A 54 -3.74 -5.33 -8.59
C VAL A 54 -3.11 -4.84 -7.29
N ARG A 55 -2.43 -5.72 -6.52
CA ARG A 55 -1.60 -5.32 -5.37
C ARG A 55 -0.53 -4.29 -5.77
N MET A 56 0.17 -4.52 -6.87
CA MET A 56 1.18 -3.58 -7.37
C MET A 56 0.57 -2.22 -7.77
N VAL A 57 -0.58 -2.23 -8.45
CA VAL A 57 -1.26 -0.99 -8.88
C VAL A 57 -1.78 -0.19 -7.69
N THR A 58 -2.46 -0.85 -6.75
CA THR A 58 -3.01 -0.21 -5.54
C THR A 58 -1.91 0.37 -4.66
N ALA A 59 -0.78 -0.34 -4.51
CA ALA A 59 0.40 0.13 -3.79
C ALA A 59 1.08 1.33 -4.49
N SER A 60 1.19 1.29 -5.82
CA SER A 60 1.77 2.41 -6.60
C SER A 60 0.88 3.64 -6.50
N PHE A 61 -0.44 3.46 -6.52
CA PHE A 61 -1.38 4.55 -6.39
C PHE A 61 -1.27 5.23 -5.01
N LEU A 62 -1.16 4.44 -3.93
CA LEU A 62 -0.98 4.97 -2.58
C LEU A 62 0.31 5.81 -2.46
N THR A 63 1.43 5.25 -2.93
CA THR A 63 2.75 5.85 -2.74
C THR A 63 3.03 7.01 -3.70
N LYS A 64 2.67 6.88 -4.98
CA LYS A 64 3.05 7.84 -6.02
C LYS A 64 1.95 8.84 -6.37
N ASN A 65 0.68 8.47 -6.27
CA ASN A 65 -0.44 9.36 -6.62
C ASN A 65 -1.01 10.06 -5.38
N LEU A 66 -1.19 9.32 -4.28
CA LEU A 66 -1.67 9.91 -3.03
C LEU A 66 -0.55 10.51 -2.18
N MET A 67 0.72 10.19 -2.50
CA MET A 67 1.91 10.60 -1.75
C MET A 67 1.82 10.21 -0.27
N ILE A 68 1.33 8.99 0.00
CA ILE A 68 1.21 8.44 1.35
C ILE A 68 2.33 7.41 1.56
N ASP A 69 2.95 7.46 2.73
CA ASP A 69 4.01 6.53 3.13
C ASP A 69 3.55 5.07 2.96
N TRP A 70 4.38 4.28 2.27
CA TRP A 70 4.14 2.86 1.99
C TRP A 70 3.86 2.05 3.25
N ARG A 71 4.42 2.45 4.41
CA ARG A 71 4.18 1.79 5.71
C ARG A 71 2.70 1.77 6.10
N LYS A 72 1.90 2.76 5.67
CA LYS A 72 0.45 2.77 5.90
C LYS A 72 -0.29 1.75 5.05
N GLY A 73 0.19 1.52 3.83
CA GLY A 73 -0.32 0.49 2.95
C GLY A 73 0.08 -0.91 3.42
N GLU A 74 1.33 -1.07 3.84
CA GLU A 74 1.88 -2.31 4.40
C GLU A 74 1.07 -2.78 5.61
N GLN A 75 0.82 -1.88 6.58
CA GLN A 75 -0.03 -2.14 7.75
C GLN A 75 -1.45 -2.55 7.36
N TRP A 76 -2.05 -1.85 6.40
CA TRP A 76 -3.40 -2.19 5.94
C TRP A 76 -3.44 -3.58 5.29
N PHE A 77 -2.45 -3.90 4.47
CA PHE A 77 -2.33 -5.22 3.83
C PHE A 77 -2.08 -6.32 4.86
N TRP A 78 -1.30 -6.05 5.89
CA TRP A 78 -1.08 -6.96 7.01
C TRP A 78 -2.40 -7.32 7.72
N ASP A 79 -3.26 -6.33 7.95
CA ASP A 79 -4.53 -6.52 8.66
C ASP A 79 -5.64 -7.15 7.82
N THR A 80 -5.51 -7.17 6.49
CA THR A 80 -6.61 -7.55 5.57
C THR A 80 -6.31 -8.72 4.65
N LEU A 81 -5.04 -9.01 4.38
CA LEU A 81 -4.67 -10.15 3.56
C LEU A 81 -4.64 -11.43 4.39
N VAL A 82 -5.38 -12.45 3.96
CA VAL A 82 -5.28 -13.80 4.54
C VAL A 82 -3.92 -14.46 4.29
N ASP A 83 -3.20 -13.98 3.27
CA ASP A 83 -1.86 -14.41 2.89
C ASP A 83 -0.77 -13.38 3.30
N ALA A 84 -1.05 -12.52 4.28
CA ALA A 84 -0.06 -11.60 4.82
C ALA A 84 1.18 -12.37 5.33
N ASP A 85 2.34 -12.02 4.79
CA ASP A 85 3.62 -12.65 5.13
C ASP A 85 4.68 -11.60 5.46
N ALA A 86 5.46 -11.86 6.50
CA ALA A 86 6.41 -10.90 7.09
C ALA A 86 7.59 -10.57 6.16
N ALA A 87 7.85 -11.38 5.13
CA ALA A 87 8.86 -11.09 4.11
C ALA A 87 8.21 -10.52 2.84
N SER A 88 7.20 -11.21 2.32
CA SER A 88 6.62 -10.94 1.01
C SER A 88 5.85 -9.61 0.97
N ASN A 89 5.13 -9.26 2.04
CA ASN A 89 4.35 -8.01 2.09
C ASN A 89 5.28 -6.78 2.15
N PRO A 90 6.20 -6.65 3.13
CA PRO A 90 7.11 -5.49 3.18
C PRO A 90 7.99 -5.36 1.94
N PHE A 91 8.55 -6.45 1.43
CA PHE A 91 9.42 -6.41 0.26
C PHE A 91 8.68 -5.89 -0.99
N SER A 92 7.44 -6.34 -1.20
CA SER A 92 6.61 -5.88 -2.32
C SER A 92 6.28 -4.39 -2.22
N TRP A 93 6.00 -3.90 -1.01
CA TRP A 93 5.74 -2.47 -0.78
C TRP A 93 6.96 -1.60 -1.04
N GLN A 94 8.14 -2.03 -0.57
CA GLN A 94 9.38 -1.31 -0.82
C GLN A 94 9.75 -1.29 -2.32
N TRP A 95 9.57 -2.41 -3.02
CA TRP A 95 9.80 -2.49 -4.46
C TRP A 95 8.92 -1.52 -5.25
N VAL A 96 7.63 -1.40 -4.87
CA VAL A 96 6.70 -0.46 -5.51
C VAL A 96 7.01 1.00 -5.17
N ALA A 97 7.39 1.27 -3.92
CA ALA A 97 7.81 2.60 -3.46
C ALA A 97 9.11 3.06 -4.13
N GLY A 98 9.93 2.13 -4.63
CA GLY A 98 11.24 2.40 -5.20
C GLY A 98 12.34 2.55 -4.15
N SER A 99 12.09 1.99 -2.96
CA SER A 99 12.91 2.15 -1.77
C SER A 99 13.88 1.00 -1.53
#